data_AF-A0A9X8GUM2-F1
#
_entry.id   AF-A0A9X8GUM2-F1
#
_cell.length_a   1.000
_cell.length_b   1.000
_cell.length_c   1.000
_cell.angle_alpha   90.00
_cell.angle_beta   90.00
_cell.angle_gamma   90.00
#
_symmetry.space_group_name_H-M   'P 1'
#
loop_
_entity.id
_entity.type
_entity.pdbx_description
1 polymer ?
#
loop_
_entity_poly.entity_id
_entity_poly.type
_entity_poly.pdbx_seq_one_letter_code
_entity_poly.pdbx_strand_id
1 'polypeptide(L)'
;MIRHELSQWPLVISVSAGLQTLESLQAFTEDWNRWLDRGEPFVSLRVFADADALVHPEGSAQSAKQWLQARGADIRRHMMGMASVVPADQFEKISKMNVEKLFGIPASTFARTDEALAWLRERVLAPRGLRLDAAAVRAAVDAARAGATAG
;
A
#
# COMPACT_ATOMS: atom_id res chain seq x y z
N MET A 1 7.28 -6.44 10.59
CA MET A 1 6.02 -7.18 10.36
C MET A 1 5.13 -6.41 9.40
N ILE A 2 4.35 -7.11 8.58
CA ILE A 2 3.32 -6.54 7.69
C ILE A 2 1.97 -7.19 8.03
N ARG A 3 0.91 -6.38 8.16
CA ARG A 3 -0.48 -6.84 8.35
C ARG A 3 -1.37 -6.32 7.24
N HIS A 4 -2.35 -7.14 6.84
CA HIS A 4 -3.31 -6.81 5.78
C HIS A 4 -4.74 -6.85 6.32
N GLU A 5 -5.51 -5.79 6.06
CA GLU A 5 -6.95 -5.75 6.32
C GLU A 5 -7.71 -5.70 4.99
N LEU A 6 -8.55 -6.71 4.77
CA LEU A 6 -9.32 -6.89 3.54
C LEU A 6 -10.82 -6.66 3.73
N SER A 7 -11.26 -6.31 4.95
CA SER A 7 -12.68 -6.10 5.28
C SER A 7 -13.30 -4.91 4.52
N GLN A 8 -12.46 -4.05 3.93
CA GLN A 8 -12.85 -2.85 3.20
C GLN A 8 -12.77 -3.02 1.67
N TRP A 9 -12.71 -4.28 1.17
CA TRP A 9 -12.65 -4.55 -0.27
C TRP A 9 -13.69 -3.73 -1.06
N PRO A 10 -13.30 -3.02 -2.14
CA PRO A 10 -12.06 -3.16 -2.91
C PRO A 10 -10.85 -2.38 -2.38
N LEU A 11 -10.90 -1.81 -1.16
CA LEU A 11 -9.73 -1.23 -0.51
C LEU A 11 -8.97 -2.27 0.31
N VAL A 12 -7.71 -2.51 -0.06
CA VAL A 12 -6.75 -3.31 0.69
C VAL A 12 -5.88 -2.40 1.53
N ILE A 13 -5.87 -2.59 2.84
CA ILE A 13 -5.06 -1.82 3.78
C ILE A 13 -3.87 -2.70 4.20
N SER A 14 -2.65 -2.18 4.08
CA SER A 14 -1.43 -2.87 4.50
C SER A 14 -0.67 -1.99 5.48
N VAL A 15 -0.45 -2.47 6.71
CA VAL A 15 0.32 -1.76 7.73
C VAL A 15 1.66 -2.47 7.94
N SER A 16 2.76 -1.75 7.78
CA SER A 16 4.12 -2.24 8.00
C SER A 16 4.73 -1.55 9.21
N ALA A 17 5.29 -2.32 10.14
CA ALA A 17 5.97 -1.82 11.33
C ALA A 17 7.30 -2.57 11.55
N GLY A 18 8.32 -1.85 12.02
CA GLY A 18 9.68 -2.33 12.27
C GLY A 18 10.43 -2.75 11.00
N LEU A 19 11.66 -3.24 11.18
CA LEU A 19 12.50 -3.73 10.08
C LEU A 19 11.81 -4.90 9.36
N GLN A 20 11.84 -4.85 8.02
CA GLN A 20 11.27 -5.89 7.19
C GLN A 20 12.33 -6.93 6.85
N THR A 21 12.00 -8.20 7.06
CA THR A 21 12.82 -9.33 6.59
C THR A 21 12.52 -9.61 5.12
N LEU A 22 13.44 -10.32 4.44
CA LEU A 22 13.19 -10.80 3.08
C LEU A 22 11.95 -11.71 3.02
N GLU A 23 11.77 -12.57 4.02
CA GLU A 23 10.60 -13.42 4.17
C GLU A 23 9.30 -12.60 4.25
N SER A 24 9.28 -11.53 5.06
CA SER A 24 8.11 -10.65 5.17
C SER A 24 7.74 -10.02 3.83
N LEU A 25 8.74 -9.61 3.03
CA LEU A 25 8.51 -9.05 1.69
C LEU A 25 8.09 -10.11 0.66
N GLN A 26 8.57 -11.34 0.78
CA GLN A 26 8.12 -12.46 -0.05
C GLN A 26 6.65 -12.79 0.25
N ALA A 27 6.27 -12.94 1.52
CA ALA A 27 4.89 -13.16 1.94
C ALA A 27 3.97 -12.03 1.44
N PHE A 28 4.41 -10.77 1.57
CA PHE A 28 3.68 -9.63 1.02
C PHE A 28 3.51 -9.73 -0.51
N THR A 29 4.55 -10.14 -1.23
CA THR A 29 4.48 -10.32 -2.68
C THR A 29 3.49 -11.43 -3.06
N GLU A 30 3.42 -12.51 -2.29
CA GLU A 30 2.44 -13.58 -2.47
C GLU A 30 1.01 -13.10 -2.20
N ASP A 31 0.78 -12.28 -1.17
CA ASP A 31 -0.51 -11.65 -0.92
C ASP A 31 -0.97 -10.76 -2.07
N TRP A 32 -0.05 -9.96 -2.63
CA TRP A 32 -0.32 -9.17 -3.83
C TRP A 32 -0.71 -10.04 -5.02
N ASN A 33 0.00 -11.16 -5.23
CA ASN A 33 -0.34 -12.11 -6.28
C ASN A 33 -1.76 -12.65 -6.06
N ARG A 34 -2.10 -13.06 -4.84
CA ARG A 34 -3.46 -13.53 -4.50
C ARG A 34 -4.53 -12.48 -4.81
N TRP A 35 -4.29 -11.20 -4.52
CA TRP A 35 -5.27 -10.13 -4.82
C TRP A 35 -5.40 -9.87 -6.32
N LEU A 36 -4.30 -9.89 -7.07
CA LEU A 36 -4.31 -9.75 -8.53
C LEU A 36 -5.00 -10.93 -9.20
N ASP A 37 -4.80 -12.14 -8.69
CA ASP A 37 -5.36 -13.38 -9.25
C ASP A 37 -6.88 -13.48 -9.04
N ARG A 38 -7.47 -12.66 -8.15
CA ARG A 38 -8.93 -12.52 -8.04
C ARG A 38 -9.55 -11.94 -9.33
N GLY A 39 -8.77 -11.25 -10.16
CA GLY A 39 -9.25 -10.61 -11.39
C GLY A 39 -10.21 -9.44 -11.17
N GLU A 40 -10.39 -9.01 -9.92
CA GLU A 40 -11.26 -7.91 -9.51
C GLU A 40 -10.45 -6.62 -9.34
N PRO A 41 -10.99 -5.44 -9.72
CA PRO A 41 -10.31 -4.18 -9.48
C PRO A 41 -10.19 -3.84 -7.98
N PHE A 42 -9.03 -3.38 -7.54
CA PHE A 42 -8.80 -3.01 -6.14
C PHE A 42 -7.91 -1.77 -5.97
N VAL A 43 -7.95 -1.19 -4.78
CA VAL A 43 -7.14 -0.04 -4.34
C VAL A 43 -6.22 -0.51 -3.22
N SER A 44 -4.97 -0.02 -3.19
CA SER A 44 -4.06 -0.30 -2.08
C SER A 44 -3.79 0.96 -1.24
N LEU A 45 -3.99 0.85 0.07
CA LEU A 45 -3.49 1.80 1.05
C LEU A 45 -2.36 1.14 1.84
N ARG A 46 -1.14 1.67 1.71
CA ARG A 46 0.03 1.22 2.46
C ARG A 46 0.33 2.22 3.56
N VAL A 47 0.48 1.75 4.79
CA VAL A 47 0.76 2.58 5.96
C VAL A 47 2.03 2.07 6.62
N PHE A 48 3.07 2.89 6.61
CA PHE A 48 4.32 2.61 7.31
C PHE A 48 4.23 3.25 8.70
N ALA A 49 4.30 2.41 9.74
CA ALA A 49 4.12 2.85 11.12
C ALA A 49 5.36 3.59 11.66
N ASP A 50 6.55 3.26 11.15
CA ASP A 50 7.84 3.78 11.59
C ASP A 50 8.83 3.85 10.43
N ALA A 51 9.98 4.49 10.67
CA ALA A 51 11.03 4.65 9.66
C ALA A 51 11.72 3.31 9.31
N ASP A 52 11.76 2.37 10.25
CA ASP A 52 12.35 1.04 10.04
C ASP A 52 11.54 0.21 9.03
N ALA A 53 10.23 0.40 8.98
CA ALA A 53 9.36 -0.23 7.99
C ALA A 53 9.63 0.22 6.54
N LEU A 54 10.34 1.34 6.35
CA LEU A 54 10.80 1.82 5.06
C LEU A 54 12.20 1.28 4.68
N VAL A 55 12.89 0.64 5.61
CA VAL A 55 14.19 0.03 5.34
C VAL A 55 13.97 -1.25 4.56
N HIS A 56 14.45 -1.23 3.31
CA HIS A 56 14.42 -2.39 2.43
C HIS A 56 15.64 -3.27 2.71
N PRO A 57 15.46 -4.56 3.03
CA PRO A 57 16.57 -5.50 3.18
C PRO A 57 17.32 -5.65 1.85
N GLU A 58 18.60 -5.95 1.92
CA GLU A 58 19.46 -6.11 0.75
C GLU A 58 18.89 -7.18 -0.21
N GLY A 59 18.91 -6.90 -1.53
CA GLY A 59 18.32 -7.78 -2.55
C GLY A 59 16.81 -7.65 -2.76
N SER A 60 16.07 -6.97 -1.87
CA SER A 60 14.62 -6.80 -2.03
C SER A 60 14.23 -5.88 -3.18
N ALA A 61 15.04 -4.86 -3.49
CA ALA A 61 14.82 -3.97 -4.63
C ALA A 61 14.88 -4.71 -5.98
N GLN A 62 15.80 -5.68 -6.13
CA GLN A 62 15.90 -6.48 -7.36
C GLN A 62 14.69 -7.40 -7.50
N SER A 63 14.29 -8.06 -6.41
CA SER A 63 13.12 -8.94 -6.38
C SER A 63 11.83 -8.18 -6.69
N ALA A 64 11.63 -7.01 -6.07
CA ALA A 64 10.48 -6.14 -6.32
C ALA A 64 10.44 -5.66 -7.79
N LYS A 65 11.60 -5.31 -8.36
CA LYS A 65 11.71 -4.94 -9.77
C LYS A 65 11.32 -6.08 -10.70
N GLN A 66 11.83 -7.29 -10.47
CA GLN A 66 11.48 -8.47 -11.27
C GLN A 66 9.99 -8.78 -11.20
N TRP A 67 9.41 -8.75 -10.00
CA TRP A 67 7.98 -8.94 -9.81
C TRP A 67 7.15 -7.88 -10.54
N LEU A 68 7.54 -6.60 -10.46
CA LEU A 68 6.84 -5.51 -11.17
C LEU A 68 6.94 -5.66 -12.70
N GLN A 69 8.03 -6.20 -13.22
CA GLN A 69 8.14 -6.51 -14.66
C GLN A 69 7.22 -7.68 -15.05
N ALA A 70 7.16 -8.74 -14.23
CA ALA A 70 6.34 -9.91 -14.50
C ALA A 70 4.83 -9.65 -14.36
N ARG A 71 4.42 -8.92 -13.31
CA ARG A 71 3.01 -8.64 -12.97
C ARG A 71 2.53 -7.25 -13.40
N GLY A 72 3.40 -6.45 -14.02
CA GLY A 72 3.12 -5.04 -14.33
C GLY A 72 1.88 -4.83 -15.21
N ALA A 73 1.54 -5.77 -16.09
CA ALA A 73 0.32 -5.72 -16.89
C ALA A 73 -0.93 -5.94 -16.02
N ASP A 74 -0.91 -6.94 -15.14
CA ASP A 74 -2.00 -7.24 -14.21
C ASP A 74 -2.22 -6.10 -13.23
N ILE A 75 -1.14 -5.51 -12.73
CA ILE A 75 -1.17 -4.36 -11.83
C ILE A 75 -1.90 -3.19 -12.51
N ARG A 76 -1.53 -2.84 -13.74
CA ARG A 76 -2.19 -1.74 -14.47
C ARG A 76 -3.64 -2.04 -14.82
N ARG A 77 -4.00 -3.31 -14.96
CA ARG A 77 -5.35 -3.75 -15.29
C ARG A 77 -6.28 -3.76 -14.08
N HIS A 78 -5.81 -4.27 -12.94
CA HIS A 78 -6.67 -4.52 -11.77
C HIS A 78 -6.44 -3.51 -10.64
N MET A 79 -5.26 -2.91 -10.50
CA MET A 79 -5.07 -1.90 -9.46
C MET A 79 -5.55 -0.53 -9.94
N MET A 80 -6.61 -0.04 -9.30
CA MET A 80 -7.22 1.26 -9.60
C MET A 80 -6.36 2.44 -9.12
N GLY A 81 -5.61 2.25 -8.04
CA GLY A 81 -4.73 3.27 -7.46
C GLY A 81 -4.03 2.80 -6.19
N MET A 82 -2.99 3.54 -5.79
CA MET A 82 -2.21 3.27 -4.58
C MET A 82 -1.95 4.54 -3.78
N ALA A 83 -2.21 4.53 -2.47
CA ALA A 83 -1.76 5.56 -1.56
C ALA A 83 -0.78 4.99 -0.54
N SER A 84 0.31 5.70 -0.28
CA SER A 84 1.28 5.34 0.75
C SER A 84 1.33 6.40 1.83
N VAL A 85 1.20 6.02 3.09
CA VAL A 85 1.33 6.88 4.26
C VAL A 85 2.64 6.56 4.94
N VAL A 86 3.53 7.54 5.02
CA VAL A 86 4.87 7.38 5.61
C VAL A 86 5.04 8.29 6.83
N PRO A 87 5.95 7.96 7.76
CA PRO A 87 6.35 8.88 8.82
C PRO A 87 6.74 10.26 8.27
N ALA A 88 6.37 11.32 9.00
CA ALA A 88 6.49 12.70 8.52
C ALA A 88 7.94 13.12 8.25
N ASP A 89 8.89 12.63 9.05
CA ASP A 89 10.33 12.80 8.88
C ASP A 89 10.88 12.13 7.61
N GLN A 90 10.22 11.09 7.13
CA GLN A 90 10.58 10.36 5.91
C GLN A 90 9.84 10.87 4.66
N PHE A 91 8.76 11.64 4.84
CA PHE A 91 7.89 12.08 3.77
C PHE A 91 8.63 12.85 2.66
N GLU A 92 9.47 13.82 3.01
CA GLU A 92 10.21 14.60 2.00
C GLU A 92 11.13 13.75 1.12
N LYS A 93 11.71 12.69 1.70
CA LYS A 93 12.59 11.77 0.97
C LYS A 93 11.78 10.89 0.02
N ILE A 94 10.68 10.31 0.50
CA ILE A 94 9.90 9.32 -0.27
C ILE A 94 8.98 10.00 -1.29
N SER A 95 8.42 11.18 -1.00
CA SER A 95 7.56 11.93 -1.92
C SER A 95 8.26 12.34 -3.22
N LYS A 96 9.60 12.48 -3.21
CA LYS A 96 10.41 12.72 -4.41
C LYS A 96 10.43 11.54 -5.37
N MET A 97 10.08 10.34 -4.90
CA MET A 97 9.98 9.16 -5.75
C MET A 97 8.67 9.20 -6.55
N ASN A 98 8.78 9.06 -7.87
CA ASN A 98 7.61 9.01 -8.74
C ASN A 98 6.99 7.60 -8.74
N VAL A 99 6.24 7.30 -7.68
CA VAL A 99 5.54 6.01 -7.49
C VAL A 99 4.50 5.75 -8.59
N GLU A 100 3.85 6.79 -9.11
CA GLU A 100 2.90 6.67 -10.21
C GLU A 100 3.58 6.17 -11.48
N LYS A 101 4.74 6.73 -11.84
CA LYS A 101 5.52 6.27 -13.00
C LYS A 101 6.04 4.85 -12.81
N LEU A 102 6.38 4.47 -11.57
CA LEU A 102 6.86 3.14 -11.26
C LEU A 102 5.79 2.08 -11.54
N PHE A 103 4.58 2.27 -11.02
CA PHE A 103 3.49 1.29 -11.17
C PHE A 103 2.65 1.48 -12.43
N GLY A 104 2.69 2.67 -13.05
CA GLY A 104 1.85 3.04 -14.20
C GLY A 104 0.36 3.15 -13.85
N ILE A 105 0.04 3.47 -12.60
CA ILE A 105 -1.30 3.64 -12.05
C ILE A 105 -1.31 4.87 -11.15
N PRO A 106 -2.46 5.53 -10.91
CA PRO A 106 -2.53 6.67 -10.00
C PRO A 106 -1.94 6.30 -8.65
N ALA A 107 -0.83 6.93 -8.26
CA ALA A 107 -0.18 6.62 -6.99
C ALA A 107 0.42 7.86 -6.34
N SER A 108 0.26 7.95 -5.02
CA SER A 108 0.76 9.09 -4.27
C SER A 108 1.18 8.72 -2.85
N THR A 109 2.05 9.54 -2.28
CA THR A 109 2.61 9.38 -0.94
C THR A 109 2.11 10.55 -0.08
N PHE A 110 1.82 10.29 1.19
CA PHE A 110 1.27 11.25 2.16
C PHE A 110 1.95 11.10 3.51
N ALA A 111 2.00 12.18 4.28
CA ALA A 111 2.44 12.14 5.67
C ALA A 111 1.31 11.75 6.64
N ARG A 112 0.04 11.90 6.21
CA ARG A 112 -1.13 11.65 7.06
C ARG A 112 -2.13 10.72 6.38
N THR A 113 -2.71 9.81 7.16
CA THR A 113 -3.75 8.89 6.68
C THR A 113 -4.95 9.64 6.10
N ASP A 114 -5.38 10.73 6.74
CA ASP A 114 -6.55 11.49 6.28
C ASP A 114 -6.37 12.09 4.89
N GLU A 115 -5.17 12.56 4.57
CA GLU A 115 -4.83 13.09 3.24
C GLU A 115 -4.84 11.98 2.20
N ALA A 116 -4.30 10.81 2.54
CA ALA A 116 -4.33 9.63 1.68
C ALA A 116 -5.78 9.18 1.40
N LEU A 117 -6.64 9.15 2.42
CA LEU A 117 -8.05 8.78 2.26
C LEU A 117 -8.83 9.79 1.43
N ALA A 118 -8.60 11.09 1.63
CA ALA A 118 -9.21 12.13 0.82
C ALA A 118 -8.81 11.99 -0.66
N TRP A 119 -7.52 11.78 -0.91
CA TRP A 119 -7.01 11.56 -2.27
C TRP A 119 -7.56 10.28 -2.90
N LEU A 120 -7.57 9.15 -2.19
CA LEU A 120 -8.14 7.90 -2.69
C LEU A 120 -9.61 8.06 -3.07
N ARG A 121 -10.38 8.72 -2.21
CA ARG A 121 -11.79 9.02 -2.45
C ARG A 121 -11.95 9.85 -3.73
N GLU A 122 -11.22 10.95 -3.87
CA GLU A 122 -11.45 11.93 -4.95
C GLU A 122 -10.82 11.53 -6.28
N ARG A 123 -9.63 10.93 -6.26
CA ARG A 123 -8.83 10.66 -7.48
C ARG A 123 -8.96 9.23 -7.96
N VAL A 124 -9.27 8.27 -7.08
CA VAL A 124 -9.30 6.86 -7.42
C VAL A 124 -10.74 6.32 -7.44
N LEU A 125 -11.48 6.50 -6.35
CA LEU A 125 -12.77 5.84 -6.15
C LEU A 125 -13.94 6.60 -6.78
N ALA A 126 -14.06 7.91 -6.54
CA ALA A 126 -15.17 8.72 -7.04
C ALA A 126 -15.30 8.73 -8.57
N PRO A 127 -14.21 8.83 -9.38
CA PRO A 127 -14.31 8.73 -10.84
C PRO A 127 -14.83 7.38 -11.34
N ARG A 128 -14.84 6.36 -10.47
CA ARG A 128 -15.31 5.00 -10.74
C ARG A 128 -16.65 4.71 -10.07
N GLY A 129 -17.30 5.71 -9.48
CA GLY A 129 -18.59 5.57 -8.79
C GLY A 129 -18.51 4.83 -7.44
N LEU A 130 -17.30 4.57 -6.92
CA LEU A 130 -17.09 3.89 -5.65
C LEU A 130 -17.07 4.87 -4.48
N ARG A 131 -17.55 4.42 -3.32
CA ARG A 131 -17.57 5.20 -2.07
C ARG A 131 -16.57 4.63 -1.07
N LEU A 132 -15.98 5.52 -0.28
CA LEU A 132 -15.07 5.19 0.81
C LEU A 132 -15.68 5.64 2.13
N ASP A 133 -15.89 4.70 3.05
CA ASP A 133 -16.18 5.03 4.44
C ASP A 133 -14.88 5.35 5.17
N ALA A 134 -14.53 6.63 5.22
CA ALA A 134 -13.28 7.08 5.84
C ALA A 134 -13.20 6.74 7.34
N ALA A 135 -14.33 6.64 8.05
CA ALA A 135 -14.34 6.32 9.47
C ALA A 135 -14.04 4.84 9.69
N ALA A 136 -14.71 3.95 8.94
CA ALA A 136 -14.46 2.51 8.99
C ALA A 136 -13.02 2.16 8.57
N VAL A 137 -12.51 2.81 7.52
CA VAL A 137 -11.13 2.60 7.06
C VAL A 137 -10.11 3.06 8.11
N ARG A 138 -10.33 4.19 8.77
CA ARG A 138 -9.44 4.66 9.84
C ARG A 138 -9.41 3.72 11.03
N ALA A 139 -10.58 3.23 11.46
CA ALA A 139 -10.65 2.23 12.51
C ALA A 139 -9.88 0.95 12.15
N ALA A 140 -9.97 0.48 10.89
CA ALA A 140 -9.21 -0.66 10.41
C ALA A 140 -7.69 -0.40 10.38
N VAL A 141 -7.26 0.81 9.96
CA VAL A 141 -5.84 1.21 10.00
C VAL A 141 -5.31 1.20 11.44
N ASP A 142 -6.06 1.75 12.39
CA ASP A 142 -5.64 1.84 13.79
C ASP A 142 -5.58 0.45 14.44
N ALA A 143 -6.55 -0.42 14.18
CA ALA A 143 -6.53 -1.81 14.61
C ALA A 143 -5.32 -2.58 14.05
N ALA A 144 -5.05 -2.42 12.75
CA ALA A 144 -3.91 -3.06 12.10
C ALA A 144 -2.56 -2.53 12.62
N ARG A 145 -2.46 -1.22 12.92
CA ARG A 145 -1.29 -0.61 13.58
C ARG A 145 -1.04 -1.20 14.95
N ALA A 146 -2.06 -1.25 15.81
CA ALA A 146 -1.94 -1.84 17.14
C ALA A 146 -1.50 -3.31 17.07
N GLY A 147 -2.02 -4.07 16.10
CA GLY A 147 -1.59 -5.45 15.88
C GLY A 147 -0.15 -5.57 15.35
N ALA A 148 0.32 -4.62 14.54
CA ALA A 148 1.66 -4.66 13.95
C ALA A 148 2.78 -4.28 14.92
N THR A 149 2.47 -3.50 15.96
CA THR A 149 3.43 -3.06 17.00
C THR A 149 3.43 -3.92 18.27
N ALA A 150 2.41 -4.78 18.45
CA ALA A 150 2.30 -5.67 19.60
C ALA A 150 3.06 -7.02 19.44
N GLY A 151 3.87 -7.15 18.39
CA GLY A 151 4.61 -8.37 18.03
C GLY A 151 6.08 -8.30 18.39
#